data_AF-A0A419FXP1-F1
#
_entry.id   AF-A0A419FXP1-F1
#
_cell.length_a   1.000
_cell.length_b   1.000
_cell.length_c   1.000
_cell.angle_alpha   90.00
_cell.angle_beta   90.00
_cell.angle_gamma   90.00
#
_symmetry.space_group_name_H-M   'P 1'
#
loop_
_entity.id
_entity.type
_entity.pdbx_description
1 polymer ?
#
loop_
_entity_poly.entity_id
_entity_poly.type
_entity_poly.pdbx_seq_one_letter_code
_entity_poly.pdbx_strand_id
1 'polypeptide(L)'
;MSKTKKDLHTGTSEQGSLFDSDLEAGTLDVSMPFRDALSKAIRKCQYSTWQVAALISRLSGHNVSEDMLNKVKASDPAYALRAEDLPAIIYVTQSLEPARVLMEAVGGTVSDHNESKFVKLARLEQDNARLQGEIIKLKSELGIRR
;
A
#
# COMPACT_ATOMS: atom_id res chain seq x y z
N MET A 1 -2.83 -20.23 63.09
CA MET A 1 -3.92 -19.23 63.13
C MET A 1 -3.41 -18.03 62.34
N SER A 2 -3.93 -17.56 61.20
CA SER A 2 -5.16 -17.78 60.47
C SER A 2 -4.87 -17.54 58.98
N LYS A 3 -5.57 -18.27 58.11
CA LYS A 3 -5.50 -18.20 56.65
C LYS A 3 -6.37 -17.04 56.16
N THR A 4 -5.93 -16.32 55.13
CA THR A 4 -6.89 -15.66 54.22
C THR A 4 -6.35 -15.74 52.79
N LYS A 5 -6.79 -16.77 52.05
CA LYS A 5 -6.77 -16.80 50.59
C LYS A 5 -7.84 -15.84 50.09
N LYS A 6 -7.50 -14.99 49.13
CA LYS A 6 -8.46 -14.13 48.43
C LYS A 6 -8.60 -14.68 47.02
N ASP A 7 -9.54 -15.60 46.86
CA ASP A 7 -9.95 -16.13 45.55
C ASP A 7 -10.72 -15.01 44.82
N LEU A 8 -10.08 -14.42 43.80
CA LEU A 8 -10.75 -13.54 42.84
C LEU A 8 -11.17 -14.39 41.65
N HIS A 9 -12.37 -14.97 41.76
CA HIS A 9 -13.16 -15.34 40.60
C HIS A 9 -13.63 -14.07 39.92
N THR A 10 -12.91 -13.64 38.88
CA THR A 10 -13.45 -12.72 37.90
C THR A 10 -13.57 -13.50 36.60
N GLY A 11 -14.79 -13.98 36.33
CA GLY A 11 -15.13 -14.55 35.03
C GLY A 11 -14.96 -13.48 33.97
N THR A 12 -13.90 -13.59 33.18
CA THR A 12 -13.72 -12.82 31.95
C THR A 12 -14.03 -13.73 30.78
N SER A 13 -15.29 -13.63 30.36
CA SER A 13 -15.77 -13.75 28.98
C SER A 13 -14.94 -14.63 28.02
N GLU A 14 -15.46 -15.82 27.72
CA GLU A 14 -15.11 -16.62 26.53
C GLU A 14 -15.58 -15.93 25.22
N GLN A 15 -15.20 -14.67 25.01
CA GLN A 15 -15.41 -13.90 23.78
C GLN A 15 -14.10 -13.68 23.01
N GLY A 16 -13.05 -14.43 23.32
CA GLY A 16 -11.82 -14.46 22.53
C GLY A 16 -12.01 -15.36 21.31
N SER A 17 -12.28 -14.76 20.15
CA SER A 17 -11.81 -15.24 18.83
C SER A 17 -12.42 -14.49 17.64
N LEU A 18 -13.26 -13.46 17.85
CA LEU A 18 -13.77 -12.67 16.72
C LEU A 18 -12.72 -11.72 16.12
N PHE A 19 -11.68 -11.40 16.90
CA PHE A 19 -10.58 -10.50 16.51
C PHE A 19 -9.20 -11.17 16.64
N ASP A 20 -9.14 -12.50 16.78
CA ASP A 20 -7.90 -13.26 16.59
C ASP A 20 -7.63 -13.34 15.08
N SER A 21 -7.34 -12.19 14.47
CA SER A 21 -6.63 -12.17 13.21
C SER A 21 -5.23 -12.70 13.47
N ASP A 22 -4.74 -13.63 12.63
CA ASP A 22 -3.35 -14.13 12.61
C ASP A 22 -2.28 -13.04 12.38
N LEU A 23 -2.66 -11.76 12.48
CA LEU A 23 -1.81 -10.59 12.32
C LEU A 23 -1.17 -10.26 13.67
N GLU A 24 0.09 -10.66 13.82
CA GLU A 24 0.92 -10.20 14.93
C GLU A 24 1.02 -8.66 14.93
N ALA A 25 0.99 -8.06 16.12
CA ALA A 25 1.12 -6.62 16.28
C ALA A 25 2.45 -6.13 15.66
N GLY A 26 2.39 -5.13 14.79
CA GLY A 26 3.57 -4.56 14.13
C GLY A 26 3.92 -5.19 12.77
N THR A 27 3.17 -6.20 12.32
CA THR A 27 3.35 -6.81 10.97
C THR A 27 3.23 -5.83 9.80
N LEU A 28 2.57 -4.68 10.01
CA LEU A 28 2.40 -3.61 9.03
C LEU A 28 3.20 -2.34 9.36
N ASP A 29 4.20 -2.41 10.26
CA ASP A 29 5.06 -1.26 10.52
C ASP A 29 6.05 -1.04 9.36
N VAL A 30 5.58 -0.28 8.38
CA VAL A 30 6.36 0.16 7.22
C VAL A 30 6.88 1.58 7.35
N SER A 31 6.78 2.20 8.53
CA SER A 31 7.15 3.61 8.75
C SER A 31 8.59 3.88 8.34
N MET A 32 9.54 3.05 8.80
CA MET A 32 10.96 3.24 8.53
C MET A 32 11.33 2.93 7.07
N PRO A 33 10.94 1.76 6.50
CA PRO A 33 11.15 1.48 5.08
C PRO A 33 10.58 2.56 4.16
N PHE A 34 9.39 3.07 4.47
CA PHE A 34 8.72 4.09 3.67
C PHE A 34 9.49 5.42 3.70
N ARG A 35 9.93 5.88 4.87
CA ARG A 35 10.72 7.12 5.02
C ARG A 35 12.08 7.03 4.34
N ASP A 36 12.72 5.86 4.39
CA ASP A 36 13.96 5.60 3.67
C ASP A 36 13.74 5.64 2.14
N ALA A 37 12.67 5.00 1.64
CA ALA A 37 12.29 5.06 0.24
C ALA A 37 12.01 6.51 -0.23
N LEU A 38 11.26 7.29 0.55
CA LEU A 38 11.03 8.72 0.30
C LEU A 38 12.34 9.51 0.25
N SER A 39 13.21 9.29 1.23
CA SER A 39 14.51 9.98 1.32
C SER A 39 15.40 9.67 0.12
N LYS A 40 15.43 8.40 -0.31
CA LYS A 40 16.16 7.96 -1.51
C LYS A 40 15.56 8.55 -2.78
N ALA A 41 14.24 8.56 -2.92
CA ALA A 41 13.55 9.13 -4.08
C ALA A 41 13.85 10.62 -4.25
N ILE A 42 13.78 11.39 -3.14
CA ILE A 42 14.06 12.83 -3.17
C ILE A 42 15.55 13.10 -3.43
N ARG A 43 16.47 12.32 -2.84
CA ARG A 43 17.92 12.48 -3.06
C ARG A 43 18.37 12.15 -4.49
N LYS A 44 17.72 11.18 -5.15
CA LYS A 44 18.03 10.79 -6.54
C LYS A 44 17.37 11.71 -7.57
N CYS A 45 16.43 12.53 -7.15
CA CYS A 45 15.75 13.47 -8.03
C CYS A 45 16.70 14.59 -8.49
N GLN A 46 16.46 15.13 -9.68
CA GLN A 46 17.22 16.26 -10.24
C GLN A 46 16.94 17.60 -9.55
N TYR A 47 15.90 17.67 -8.72
CA TYR A 47 15.44 18.88 -8.06
C TYR A 47 15.99 18.97 -6.63
N SER A 48 16.24 20.20 -6.16
CA SER A 48 16.55 20.43 -4.75
C SER A 48 15.34 20.12 -3.86
N THR A 49 15.55 19.85 -2.57
CA THR A 49 14.43 19.56 -1.64
C THR A 49 13.41 20.70 -1.61
N TRP A 50 13.87 21.95 -1.62
CA TRP A 50 13.03 23.13 -1.75
C TRP A 50 12.18 23.13 -3.03
N GLN A 51 12.80 22.84 -4.19
CA GLN A 51 12.09 22.75 -5.47
C GLN A 51 11.05 21.62 -5.46
N VAL A 52 11.39 20.47 -4.88
CA VAL A 52 10.47 19.34 -4.71
C VAL A 52 9.25 19.77 -3.88
N ALA A 53 9.46 20.43 -2.74
CA ALA A 53 8.38 20.91 -1.89
C ALA A 53 7.47 21.92 -2.61
N ALA A 54 8.05 22.84 -3.39
CA ALA A 54 7.29 23.79 -4.21
C ALA A 54 6.47 23.11 -5.32
N LEU A 55 7.04 22.10 -5.99
CA LEU A 55 6.33 21.32 -7.01
C LEU A 55 5.19 20.49 -6.42
N ILE A 56 5.43 19.83 -5.28
CA ILE A 56 4.38 19.11 -4.55
C ILE A 56 3.27 20.07 -4.16
N SER A 57 3.60 21.24 -3.60
CA SER A 57 2.60 22.24 -3.21
C SER A 57 1.70 22.65 -4.37
N ARG A 58 2.31 22.87 -5.54
CA ARG A 58 1.60 23.24 -6.77
C ARG A 58 0.68 22.12 -7.25
N LEU A 59 1.10 20.86 -7.16
CA LEU A 59 0.35 19.70 -7.66
C LEU A 59 -0.75 19.24 -6.68
N SER A 60 -0.46 19.24 -5.38
CA SER A 60 -1.38 18.82 -4.32
C SER A 60 -2.39 19.91 -3.92
N GLY A 61 -2.25 21.14 -4.43
CA GLY A 61 -3.18 22.25 -4.17
C GLY A 61 -3.13 22.81 -2.74
N HIS A 62 -2.11 22.47 -1.95
CA HIS A 62 -1.90 22.99 -0.60
C HIS A 62 -0.42 23.24 -0.34
N ASN A 63 -0.10 24.02 0.69
CA ASN A 63 1.28 24.43 0.95
C ASN A 63 2.06 23.31 1.67
N VAL A 64 3.12 22.82 1.03
CA VAL A 64 4.10 21.88 1.56
C VAL A 64 5.43 22.60 1.66
N SER A 65 5.89 22.85 2.89
CA SER A 65 7.18 23.50 3.11
C SER A 65 8.34 22.50 3.03
N GLU A 66 9.55 23.03 2.76
CA GLU A 66 10.77 22.23 2.83
C GLU A 66 11.00 21.62 4.22
N ASP A 67 10.68 22.36 5.28
CA ASP A 67 10.78 21.87 6.66
C ASP A 67 9.83 20.69 6.92
N MET A 68 8.58 20.76 6.43
CA MET A 68 7.64 19.63 6.50
C MET A 68 8.21 18.41 5.80
N LEU A 69 8.75 18.58 4.58
CA LEU A 69 9.33 17.49 3.82
C LEU A 69 10.55 16.87 4.52
N ASN A 70 11.38 17.70 5.16
CA ASN A 70 12.53 17.24 5.93
C ASN A 70 12.11 16.46 7.19
N LYS A 71 11.06 16.89 7.89
CA LYS A 71 10.50 16.20 9.05
C LYS A 71 9.85 14.88 8.70
N VAL A 72 9.14 14.81 7.57
CA VAL A 72 8.56 13.56 7.04
C VAL A 72 9.64 12.55 6.69
N LYS A 73 10.78 12.99 6.13
CA LYS A 73 11.93 12.13 5.84
C LYS A 73 12.68 11.70 7.11
N ALA A 74 12.68 12.52 8.16
CA ALA A 74 13.35 12.22 9.41
C ALA A 74 12.69 11.02 10.12
N SER A 75 13.39 10.38 11.05
CA SER A 75 12.86 9.23 11.81
C SER A 75 11.89 9.62 12.94
N ASP A 76 11.33 10.84 12.91
CA ASP A 76 10.41 11.32 13.93
C ASP A 76 8.97 10.81 13.64
N PRO A 77 8.39 9.95 14.50
CA PRO A 77 7.04 9.42 14.30
C PRO A 77 5.95 10.49 14.40
N ALA A 78 6.22 11.66 14.97
CA ALA A 78 5.24 12.74 15.07
C ALA A 78 4.84 13.34 13.70
N TYR A 79 5.66 13.12 12.67
CA TYR A 79 5.45 13.69 11.34
C TYR A 79 5.16 12.60 10.32
N ALA A 80 3.91 12.51 9.87
CA ALA A 80 3.51 11.58 8.81
C ALA A 80 3.29 12.30 7.48
N LEU A 81 3.54 11.59 6.37
CA LEU A 81 3.12 12.04 5.06
C LEU A 81 1.61 11.83 4.92
N ARG A 82 0.91 12.82 4.35
CA ARG A 82 -0.47 12.65 3.92
C ARG A 82 -0.54 11.71 2.72
N ALA A 83 -1.50 10.80 2.68
CA ALA A 83 -1.65 9.87 1.56
C ALA A 83 -1.86 10.60 0.23
N GLU A 84 -2.50 11.77 0.26
CA GLU A 84 -2.81 12.61 -0.89
C GLU A 84 -1.56 13.26 -1.52
N ASP A 85 -0.45 13.38 -0.78
CA ASP A 85 0.81 13.92 -1.31
C ASP A 85 1.66 12.88 -2.02
N LEU A 86 1.41 11.59 -1.76
CA LEU A 86 2.19 10.51 -2.33
C LEU A 86 2.18 10.51 -3.87
N PRO A 87 1.04 10.69 -4.57
CA PRO A 87 1.03 10.79 -6.03
C PRO A 87 1.89 11.95 -6.56
N ALA A 88 1.83 13.12 -5.91
CA ALA A 88 2.62 14.29 -6.30
C ALA A 88 4.12 14.03 -6.10
N ILE A 89 4.51 13.40 -4.99
CA ILE A 89 5.90 13.01 -4.73
C ILE A 89 6.40 12.02 -5.79
N ILE A 90 5.63 10.97 -6.09
CA ILE A 90 5.99 9.98 -7.12
C ILE A 90 6.16 10.66 -8.47
N TYR A 91 5.24 11.56 -8.82
CA TYR A 91 5.30 12.30 -10.08
C TYR A 91 6.53 13.22 -10.15
N VAL A 92 6.86 13.94 -9.08
CA VAL A 92 8.02 14.85 -9.08
C VAL A 92 9.35 14.09 -9.04
N THR A 93 9.44 13.04 -8.24
CA THR A 93 10.66 12.24 -8.07
C THR A 93 10.85 11.17 -9.14
N GLN A 94 9.81 10.87 -9.92
CA GLN A 94 9.77 9.79 -10.91
C GLN A 94 10.15 8.43 -10.31
N SER A 95 9.81 8.22 -9.03
CA SER A 95 10.14 7.00 -8.29
C SER A 95 8.88 6.39 -7.69
N LEU A 96 8.61 5.13 -8.05
CA LEU A 96 7.50 4.35 -7.49
C LEU A 96 7.85 3.64 -6.17
N GLU A 97 9.12 3.70 -5.75
CA GLU A 97 9.62 3.00 -4.56
C GLU A 97 8.80 3.31 -3.29
N PRO A 98 8.42 4.56 -2.98
CA PRO A 98 7.59 4.83 -1.81
C PRO A 98 6.23 4.13 -1.84
N ALA A 99 5.61 4.00 -3.03
CA ALA A 99 4.36 3.26 -3.18
C ALA A 99 4.58 1.74 -3.13
N ARG A 100 5.68 1.22 -3.69
CA ARG A 100 6.02 -0.21 -3.62
C ARG A 100 6.09 -0.69 -2.17
N VAL A 101 6.81 0.04 -1.32
CA VAL A 101 6.93 -0.28 0.11
C VAL A 101 5.57 -0.37 0.81
N LEU A 102 4.65 0.56 0.52
CA LEU A 102 3.30 0.53 1.12
C LEU A 102 2.47 -0.65 0.62
N MET A 103 2.55 -0.95 -0.69
CA MET A 103 1.75 -2.03 -1.28
C MET A 103 2.28 -3.41 -0.93
N GLU A 104 3.60 -3.60 -0.84
CA GLU A 104 4.22 -4.87 -0.46
C GLU A 104 3.78 -5.34 0.92
N ALA A 105 3.58 -4.41 1.86
CA ALA A 105 3.06 -4.68 3.20
C ALA A 105 1.71 -5.41 3.21
N VAL A 106 0.89 -5.16 2.19
CA VAL A 106 -0.45 -5.74 2.04
C VAL A 106 -0.50 -6.83 0.96
N GLY A 107 0.66 -7.32 0.51
CA GLY A 107 0.77 -8.33 -0.55
C GLY A 107 0.44 -7.79 -1.96
N GLY A 108 0.38 -6.47 -2.11
CA GLY A 108 0.18 -5.80 -3.39
C GLY A 108 1.50 -5.55 -4.12
N THR A 109 1.40 -5.30 -5.42
CA THR A 109 2.55 -4.91 -6.26
C THR A 109 2.22 -3.66 -7.04
N VAL A 110 3.16 -2.71 -7.10
CA VAL A 110 3.03 -1.52 -7.95
C VAL A 110 3.72 -1.80 -9.28
N SER A 111 2.94 -1.76 -10.36
CA SER A 111 3.45 -1.87 -11.72
C SER A 111 3.75 -0.50 -12.31
N ASP A 112 4.79 -0.40 -13.11
CA ASP A 112 5.02 0.79 -13.92
C ASP A 112 4.00 0.92 -15.07
N HIS A 113 4.06 2.01 -15.83
CA HIS A 113 3.13 2.25 -16.93
C HIS A 113 3.23 1.22 -18.07
N ASN A 114 4.42 0.65 -18.30
CA ASN A 114 4.63 -0.36 -19.34
C ASN A 114 4.14 -1.73 -18.87
N GLU A 115 4.50 -2.13 -17.65
CA GLU A 115 4.02 -3.33 -16.96
C GLU A 115 2.49 -3.34 -16.86
N SER A 116 1.86 -2.18 -16.59
CA SER A 116 0.40 -2.06 -16.52
C SER A 116 -0.30 -2.48 -17.83
N LYS A 117 0.29 -2.18 -18.99
CA LYS A 117 -0.27 -2.61 -20.29
C LYS A 117 -0.17 -4.12 -20.46
N PHE A 118 0.95 -4.73 -20.06
CA PHE A 118 1.12 -6.18 -20.12
C PHE A 118 0.17 -6.91 -19.17
N VAL A 119 -0.01 -6.41 -17.94
CA VAL A 119 -0.98 -6.96 -16.99
C VAL A 119 -2.39 -6.86 -17.54
N LYS A 120 -2.75 -5.73 -18.17
CA LYS A 120 -4.06 -5.56 -18.80
C LYS A 120 -4.26 -6.52 -19.97
N LEU A 121 -3.24 -6.71 -20.80
CA LEU A 121 -3.27 -7.68 -21.91
C LEU A 121 -3.49 -9.10 -21.38
N ALA A 122 -2.71 -9.53 -20.38
CA ALA A 122 -2.83 -10.86 -19.79
C ALA A 122 -4.23 -11.12 -19.20
N ARG A 123 -4.83 -10.12 -18.54
CA ARG A 123 -6.23 -10.20 -18.06
C ARG A 123 -7.20 -10.39 -19.21
N LEU A 124 -7.05 -9.63 -20.29
CA LEU A 124 -7.91 -9.75 -21.47
C LEU A 124 -7.76 -11.11 -22.16
N GLU A 125 -6.55 -11.66 -22.23
CA GLU A 125 -6.29 -12.98 -22.78
C GLU A 125 -6.94 -14.09 -21.92
N GLN A 126 -6.83 -13.97 -20.59
CA GLN A 126 -7.49 -14.88 -19.65
C GLN A 126 -9.01 -14.84 -19.80
N ASP A 127 -9.59 -13.64 -19.90
CA ASP A 127 -11.02 -13.47 -20.13
C ASP A 127 -11.46 -14.04 -21.49
N ASN A 128 -10.66 -13.85 -22.54
CA ASN A 128 -10.95 -14.40 -23.86
C ASN A 128 -10.92 -15.94 -23.84
N ALA A 129 -9.93 -16.55 -23.17
CA ALA A 129 -9.87 -18.00 -23.01
C ALA A 129 -11.10 -18.54 -22.26
N ARG A 130 -11.52 -17.86 -21.18
CA ARG A 130 -12.73 -18.21 -20.43
C ARG A 130 -13.98 -18.13 -21.32
N LEU A 131 -14.17 -17.01 -22.02
CA LEU A 131 -15.31 -16.80 -22.91
C LEU A 131 -15.34 -17.80 -24.08
N GLN A 132 -14.20 -18.14 -24.66
CA GLN A 132 -14.12 -19.17 -25.69
C GLN A 132 -14.53 -20.54 -25.16
N GLY A 133 -14.13 -20.89 -23.94
CA GLY A 133 -14.58 -22.11 -23.26
C GLY A 133 -16.10 -22.13 -23.08
N GLU A 134 -16.69 -21.02 -22.64
CA GLU A 134 -18.15 -20.87 -22.51
C GLU A 134 -18.86 -20.99 -23.87
N ILE A 135 -18.31 -20.38 -24.93
CA ILE A 135 -18.85 -20.48 -26.30
C ILE A 135 -18.80 -21.93 -26.80
N ILE A 136 -17.70 -22.65 -26.59
CA ILE A 136 -17.57 -24.06 -26.99
C ILE A 136 -18.61 -24.91 -26.25
N LYS A 137 -18.76 -24.68 -24.95
CA LYS A 137 -19.75 -25.38 -24.12
C LYS A 137 -21.18 -25.12 -24.63
N LEU A 138 -21.57 -23.86 -24.83
CA LEU A 138 -22.88 -23.49 -25.37
C LEU A 138 -23.12 -24.04 -26.78
N LYS A 139 -22.11 -24.03 -27.66
CA LYS A 139 -22.23 -24.64 -29.00
C LYS A 139 -22.47 -26.14 -28.93
N SER A 140 -21.84 -26.83 -27.98
CA SER A 140 -22.06 -28.26 -27.75
C SER A 140 -23.48 -28.56 -27.24
N GLU A 141 -24.00 -27.73 -26.33
CA GLU A 141 -25.37 -27.83 -25.82
C GLU A 141 -26.42 -27.55 -26.91
N LEU A 142 -26.12 -26.61 -27.82
CA LEU A 142 -26.99 -26.26 -28.95
C LEU A 142 -26.85 -27.21 -30.16
N GLY A 143 -25.99 -28.23 -30.09
CA GLY A 143 -25.77 -29.17 -31.20
C GLY A 143 -25.10 -28.56 -32.44
N ILE A 144 -24.56 -27.34 -32.34
CA ILE A 144 -23.90 -26.65 -33.44
C ILE A 144 -22.44 -27.13 -33.50
N ARG A 145 -22.21 -28.25 -34.18
CA ARG A 145 -20.87 -28.68 -34.57
C ARG A 145 -20.49 -27.96 -35.87
N ARG A 146 -19.46 -27.11 -35.79
CA ARG A 146 -18.64 -26.78 -36.96
C ARG A 146 -17.52 -27.78 -37.04
#